data_AF-A0A9W4NRH0-F1
#
_entry.id   AF-A0A9W4NRH0-F1
#
_cell.length_a   1.000
_cell.length_b   1.000
_cell.length_c   1.000
_cell.angle_alpha   90.00
_cell.angle_beta   90.00
_cell.angle_gamma   90.00
#
_symmetry.space_group_name_H-M   'P 1'
#
loop_
_entity.id
_entity.type
_entity.pdbx_description
1 polymer ?
#
loop_
_entity_poly.entity_id
_entity_poly.type
_entity_poly.pdbx_seq_one_letter_code
_entity_poly.pdbx_strand_id
1 'polypeptide(L)'
;FRKLGRATVRTKLQPISKTMSHTQPSPAEGVAPHLAALQLAAHAYANDHVAAILVQGQKRAPSFAIAQEIAALNGQVWLQIGSLTESMGDLDDAINHYEQALRHNQWSIPAMNAISCILRIKEQFPRAIEYLQNILKLDPSSGETWGSLGHCHLMMDNLQDAYTSYQQALYYLHDPKEPKLWYGIGILYDRYDSLDHAEEAFSRVMRMAPDFEKANEIYFRLGIIYKQQQKFNQSLECFNYIFSDPPRPLTEEDIWFQIGHVHEQQKDFGSAQSAYQRVLERNPSHAKVLQQLGWLYLQSSNAFQSQEKAVQFLEQSVNSDNNDAQSWYLLGRCYMLTVNYPKAYEAYQQAVYRDGRNPTFWCSIGVLFYQINQYRDALDAYSRAIRLNPYISEVWYDLGALYESCNHQFADALDAYTRAANLDPGSVVIKARLQHLQRRLSTDTDGQQPPSNPAPQPHDVHHQAHQATGFGAPPAPGRSAPAPIDPPTQAPAPLRSIPNWNRGINELQSQGQGPSSNISDQRDARAPGASVQSSQQEPGQVFPDPRGAPCLPKMGHPNPYPAFHTL
;
A
#
# COMPACT_ATOMS: atom_id res chain seq x y z
N PHE A 1 -3.56 -5.82 16.76
CA PHE A 1 -2.49 -5.23 17.59
C PHE A 1 -1.95 -6.28 18.56
N ARG A 2 -0.76 -6.85 18.30
CA ARG A 2 0.32 -7.24 19.26
C ARG A 2 1.19 -8.35 18.66
N LYS A 3 2.49 -8.04 18.64
CA LYS A 3 3.67 -8.92 18.51
C LYS A 3 3.97 -9.50 17.12
N LEU A 4 4.92 -8.86 16.43
CA LEU A 4 6.09 -9.55 15.90
C LEU A 4 7.31 -8.64 16.15
N GLY A 5 8.32 -9.23 16.78
CA GLY A 5 9.42 -8.54 17.44
C GLY A 5 10.51 -8.06 16.49
N ARG A 6 11.05 -6.90 16.83
CA ARG A 6 12.32 -6.38 16.32
C ARG A 6 13.47 -7.31 16.73
N ALA A 7 14.26 -7.76 15.76
CA ALA A 7 15.63 -8.20 15.99
C ALA A 7 16.55 -7.33 15.13
N THR A 8 17.23 -6.37 15.76
CA THR A 8 18.23 -5.51 15.13
C THR A 8 19.61 -6.01 15.56
N VAL A 9 20.31 -6.73 14.68
CA VAL A 9 21.73 -7.05 14.88
C VAL A 9 22.56 -6.00 14.13
N ARG A 10 23.21 -5.13 14.92
CA ARG A 10 24.23 -4.18 14.45
C ARG A 10 25.52 -4.94 14.17
N THR A 11 25.99 -4.91 12.93
CA THR A 11 27.38 -5.28 12.60
C THR A 11 28.08 -4.05 12.00
N LYS A 12 29.11 -3.57 12.71
CA LYS A 12 30.01 -2.50 12.30
C LYS A 12 30.81 -2.94 11.07
N LEU A 13 30.87 -2.11 10.03
CA LEU A 13 31.91 -2.19 9.01
C LEU A 13 32.53 -0.80 8.80
N GLN A 14 33.85 -0.74 8.99
CA GLN A 14 34.71 0.41 8.68
C GLN A 14 35.07 0.41 7.19
N PRO A 15 35.40 1.58 6.58
CA PRO A 15 35.76 1.65 5.17
C PRO A 15 37.26 1.41 4.97
N ILE A 16 37.62 0.60 3.97
CA ILE A 16 38.98 0.52 3.43
C ILE A 16 38.96 1.09 2.02
N SER A 17 39.61 2.24 1.88
CA SER A 17 39.98 2.91 0.65
C SER A 17 41.08 2.12 -0.06
N LYS A 18 40.99 1.96 -1.39
CA LYS A 18 42.17 1.94 -2.28
C LYS A 18 41.78 2.16 -3.73
N THR A 19 42.16 3.34 -4.20
CA THR A 19 42.32 3.76 -5.59
C THR A 19 43.30 2.86 -6.34
N MET A 20 43.03 2.52 -7.60
CA MET A 20 43.99 2.75 -8.69
C MET A 20 43.36 2.54 -10.08
N SER A 21 43.87 3.36 -10.99
CA SER A 21 43.39 3.79 -12.30
C SER A 21 44.12 3.11 -13.46
N HIS A 22 43.56 3.30 -14.66
CA HIS A 22 44.17 3.15 -16.00
C HIS A 22 44.36 1.70 -16.51
N THR A 23 44.20 1.33 -17.78
CA THR A 23 43.85 1.97 -19.07
C THR A 23 43.71 0.81 -20.07
N GLN A 24 42.77 0.88 -21.02
CA GLN A 24 42.83 0.05 -22.23
C GLN A 24 44.02 0.46 -23.11
N PRO A 25 44.57 -0.47 -23.93
CA PRO A 25 44.16 -0.47 -25.33
C PRO A 25 44.12 -1.87 -26.01
N SER A 26 43.31 -2.00 -27.06
CA SER A 26 43.45 -3.02 -28.11
C SER A 26 44.54 -2.62 -29.12
N PRO A 27 45.17 -3.57 -29.84
CA PRO A 27 44.83 -3.68 -31.28
C PRO A 27 44.85 -5.12 -31.84
N ALA A 28 44.29 -5.27 -33.03
CA ALA A 28 44.20 -6.47 -33.84
C ALA A 28 45.49 -6.75 -34.64
N GLU A 29 45.83 -8.03 -34.86
CA GLU A 29 46.10 -8.68 -36.16
C GLU A 29 46.90 -9.99 -36.01
N GLY A 30 46.39 -11.05 -36.64
CA GLY A 30 47.15 -12.11 -37.31
C GLY A 30 48.12 -13.00 -36.51
N VAL A 31 47.73 -14.27 -36.32
CA VAL A 31 48.45 -15.50 -36.74
C VAL A 31 47.93 -16.69 -35.90
N ALA A 32 47.29 -17.65 -36.56
CA ALA A 32 47.10 -19.02 -36.08
C ALA A 32 48.10 -19.93 -36.84
N PRO A 33 48.31 -21.23 -36.48
CA PRO A 33 47.61 -22.04 -35.49
C PRO A 33 48.54 -22.85 -34.54
N HIS A 34 48.01 -23.36 -33.42
CA HIS A 34 48.17 -24.77 -33.02
C HIS A 34 47.43 -25.07 -31.69
N LEU A 35 46.59 -26.12 -31.76
CA LEU A 35 46.28 -27.10 -30.72
C LEU A 35 45.45 -26.69 -29.49
N ALA A 36 44.16 -27.10 -29.53
CA ALA A 36 43.49 -27.98 -28.57
C ALA A 36 42.08 -27.46 -28.17
N ALA A 37 41.08 -27.90 -28.95
CA ALA A 37 39.67 -27.76 -28.63
C ALA A 37 39.23 -28.85 -27.65
N LEU A 38 38.61 -28.46 -26.53
CA LEU A 38 37.81 -29.33 -25.68
C LEU A 38 36.41 -28.71 -25.62
N GLN A 39 35.53 -29.25 -26.45
CA GLN A 39 34.20 -28.72 -26.73
C GLN A 39 33.18 -29.45 -25.85
N LEU A 40 32.51 -28.69 -24.98
CA LEU A 40 31.36 -29.11 -24.18
C LEU A 40 30.19 -29.49 -25.10
N ALA A 41 29.64 -30.69 -24.90
CA ALA A 41 28.38 -31.11 -25.51
C ALA A 41 27.21 -30.71 -24.60
N ALA A 42 26.40 -29.78 -25.08
CA ALA A 42 25.09 -29.46 -24.51
C ALA A 42 24.07 -30.52 -24.95
N HIS A 43 23.33 -31.10 -24.00
CA HIS A 43 22.17 -31.94 -24.29
C HIS A 43 20.89 -31.14 -24.10
N ALA A 44 20.25 -30.79 -25.22
CA ALA A 44 18.87 -30.33 -25.28
C ALA A 44 17.95 -31.55 -25.40
N TYR A 45 16.91 -31.63 -24.56
CA TYR A 45 15.76 -32.50 -24.79
C TYR A 45 14.49 -31.65 -24.68
N ALA A 46 13.85 -31.45 -25.83
CA ALA A 46 12.46 -31.06 -25.98
C ALA A 46 11.79 -32.09 -26.91
N ASN A 47 10.52 -32.37 -26.64
CA ASN A 47 9.73 -33.51 -27.12
C ASN A 47 9.63 -33.68 -28.65
N ASP A 48 9.51 -34.96 -29.03
CA ASP A 48 8.86 -35.57 -30.20
C ASP A 48 8.91 -34.84 -31.56
N HIS A 49 9.65 -35.43 -32.51
CA HIS A 49 9.13 -35.83 -33.81
C HIS A 49 10.09 -36.79 -34.54
N VAL A 50 9.51 -37.79 -35.20
CA VAL A 50 10.14 -38.83 -36.01
C VAL A 50 11.13 -38.26 -37.04
N ALA A 51 12.40 -38.69 -36.96
CA ALA A 51 13.32 -38.62 -38.09
C ALA A 51 14.33 -39.78 -38.02
N ALA A 52 14.08 -40.82 -38.82
CA ALA A 52 15.12 -41.73 -39.26
C ALA A 52 16.06 -40.99 -40.22
N ILE A 53 17.37 -41.03 -39.98
CA ILE A 53 18.42 -41.21 -41.01
C ILE A 53 19.77 -41.48 -40.30
N LEU A 54 20.43 -42.51 -40.83
CA LEU A 54 21.72 -43.10 -40.49
C LEU A 54 22.92 -42.13 -40.67
N VAL A 55 23.91 -42.17 -39.78
CA VAL A 55 25.36 -42.22 -40.11
C VAL A 55 26.17 -42.86 -38.95
N GLN A 56 26.72 -44.04 -39.23
CA GLN A 56 28.02 -44.62 -38.85
C GLN A 56 28.54 -44.56 -37.40
N GLY A 57 28.66 -45.76 -36.80
CA GLY A 57 30.03 -46.31 -36.65
C GLY A 57 30.80 -46.07 -35.35
N GLN A 58 30.17 -45.96 -34.18
CA GLN A 58 30.83 -46.29 -32.91
C GLN A 58 29.89 -47.12 -32.04
N LYS A 59 30.18 -48.43 -31.91
CA LYS A 59 29.53 -49.30 -30.92
C LYS A 59 29.91 -48.80 -29.51
N ARG A 60 29.09 -47.93 -28.92
CA ARG A 60 29.08 -47.76 -27.46
C ARG A 60 28.79 -49.13 -26.84
N ALA A 61 29.60 -49.54 -25.87
CA ALA A 61 29.42 -50.82 -25.20
C ALA A 61 27.99 -50.91 -24.62
N PRO A 62 27.24 -51.99 -24.90
CA PRO A 62 25.82 -52.09 -24.55
C PRO A 62 25.56 -51.98 -23.04
N SER A 63 26.53 -52.35 -22.21
CA SER A 63 26.44 -52.27 -20.75
C SER A 63 26.33 -50.85 -20.20
N PHE A 64 26.97 -49.86 -20.84
CA PHE A 64 26.95 -48.46 -20.39
C PHE A 64 25.60 -47.79 -20.71
N ALA A 65 25.00 -48.13 -21.85
CA ALA A 65 23.66 -47.66 -22.22
C ALA A 65 22.59 -48.20 -21.27
N ILE A 66 22.64 -49.50 -20.95
CA ILE A 66 21.70 -50.14 -20.02
C ILE A 66 21.82 -49.55 -18.60
N ALA A 67 23.04 -49.30 -18.11
CA ALA A 67 23.24 -48.69 -16.80
C ALA A 67 22.68 -47.26 -16.72
N GLN A 68 22.82 -46.48 -17.79
CA GLN A 68 22.26 -45.13 -17.89
C GLN A 68 20.73 -45.15 -17.95
N GLU A 69 20.14 -46.10 -18.68
CA GLU A 69 18.69 -46.31 -18.73
C GLU A 69 18.14 -46.75 -17.37
N ILE A 70 18.81 -47.66 -16.66
CA ILE A 70 18.41 -48.07 -15.31
C ILE A 70 18.49 -46.90 -14.33
N ALA A 71 19.54 -46.07 -14.40
CA ALA A 71 19.65 -44.88 -13.57
C ALA A 71 18.54 -43.86 -13.85
N ALA A 72 18.19 -43.67 -15.13
CA ALA A 72 17.08 -42.80 -15.53
C ALA A 72 15.72 -43.33 -15.02
N LEU A 73 15.47 -44.63 -15.16
CA LEU A 73 14.27 -45.29 -14.65
C LEU A 73 14.19 -45.19 -13.12
N ASN A 74 15.29 -45.43 -12.40
CA ASN A 74 15.35 -45.25 -10.96
C ASN A 74 15.03 -43.80 -10.55
N GLY A 75 15.59 -42.82 -11.26
CA GLY A 75 15.26 -41.41 -11.05
C GLY A 75 13.77 -41.11 -11.25
N GLN A 76 13.14 -41.68 -12.28
CA GLN A 76 11.70 -41.56 -12.52
C GLN A 76 10.87 -42.24 -11.43
N VAL A 77 11.28 -43.41 -10.94
CA VAL A 77 10.59 -44.09 -9.83
C VAL A 77 10.64 -43.24 -8.57
N TRP A 78 11.80 -42.68 -8.21
CA TRP A 78 11.91 -41.77 -7.07
C TRP A 78 11.04 -40.51 -7.22
N LEU A 79 10.91 -39.96 -8.43
CA LEU A 79 9.96 -38.86 -8.71
C LEU A 79 8.50 -39.27 -8.43
N GLN A 80 8.10 -40.46 -8.87
CA GLN A 80 6.74 -40.96 -8.64
C GLN A 80 6.48 -41.26 -7.17
N ILE A 81 7.46 -41.83 -6.46
CA ILE A 81 7.36 -42.04 -5.00
C ILE A 81 7.24 -40.70 -4.29
N GLY A 82 8.06 -39.71 -4.65
CA GLY A 82 8.00 -38.35 -4.12
C GLY A 82 6.61 -37.72 -4.30
N SER A 83 6.04 -37.82 -5.51
CA SER A 83 4.69 -37.32 -5.81
C SER A 83 3.60 -38.05 -5.01
N LEU A 84 3.73 -39.36 -4.84
CA LEU A 84 2.81 -40.13 -4.00
C LEU A 84 2.93 -39.70 -2.53
N THR A 85 4.14 -39.54 -1.99
CA THR A 85 4.36 -39.09 -0.61
C THR A 85 3.85 -37.68 -0.36
N GLU A 86 3.99 -36.79 -1.34
CA GLU A 86 3.41 -35.45 -1.32
C GLU A 86 1.88 -35.53 -1.25
N SER A 87 1.25 -36.40 -2.05
CA SER A 87 -0.20 -36.62 -1.99
C SER A 87 -0.69 -37.22 -0.66
N MET A 88 0.19 -37.94 0.06
CA MET A 88 -0.09 -38.46 1.40
C MET A 88 0.07 -37.40 2.50
N GLY A 89 0.67 -36.25 2.18
CA GLY A 89 0.90 -35.13 3.11
C GLY A 89 2.24 -35.15 3.84
N ASP A 90 3.07 -36.17 3.61
CA ASP A 90 4.40 -36.31 4.24
C ASP A 90 5.46 -35.52 3.46
N LEU A 91 5.45 -34.19 3.67
CA LEU A 91 6.28 -33.24 2.92
C LEU A 91 7.79 -33.41 3.12
N ASP A 92 8.23 -33.77 4.33
CA ASP A 92 9.66 -33.95 4.63
C ASP A 92 10.23 -35.18 3.92
N ASP A 93 9.49 -36.27 3.94
CA ASP A 93 9.87 -37.46 3.21
C ASP A 93 9.77 -37.24 1.71
N ALA A 94 8.76 -36.51 1.21
CA ALA A 94 8.68 -36.15 -0.20
C ALA A 94 9.94 -35.40 -0.69
N ILE A 95 10.45 -34.42 0.08
CA ILE A 95 11.72 -33.75 -0.23
C ILE A 95 12.87 -34.76 -0.30
N ASN A 96 12.98 -35.67 0.67
CA ASN A 96 14.02 -36.70 0.67
C ASN A 96 13.96 -37.58 -0.59
N HIS A 97 12.77 -38.02 -1.00
CA HIS A 97 12.56 -38.83 -2.21
C HIS A 97 12.94 -38.04 -3.49
N TYR A 98 12.56 -36.77 -3.57
CA TYR A 98 12.95 -35.90 -4.70
C TYR A 98 14.46 -35.60 -4.72
N GLU A 99 15.11 -35.47 -3.55
CA GLU A 99 16.58 -35.35 -3.47
C GLU A 99 17.27 -36.65 -3.92
N GLN A 100 16.73 -37.83 -3.63
CA GLN A 100 17.24 -39.09 -4.20
C GLN A 100 17.07 -39.11 -5.73
N ALA A 101 15.96 -38.61 -6.27
CA ALA A 101 15.79 -38.45 -7.71
C ALA A 101 16.87 -37.53 -8.31
N LEU A 102 17.22 -36.44 -7.62
CA LEU A 102 18.31 -35.52 -8.03
C LEU A 102 19.71 -36.16 -7.98
N ARG A 103 19.94 -37.15 -7.11
CA ARG A 103 21.23 -37.89 -7.10
C ARG A 103 21.42 -38.75 -8.35
N HIS A 104 20.34 -39.26 -8.92
CA HIS A 104 20.37 -40.01 -10.19
C HIS A 104 20.34 -39.07 -11.41
N ASN A 105 19.57 -37.99 -11.34
CA ASN A 105 19.52 -36.96 -12.37
C ASN A 105 19.63 -35.55 -11.77
N GLN A 106 20.86 -35.01 -11.77
CA GLN A 106 21.19 -33.75 -11.11
C GLN A 106 20.54 -32.51 -11.75
N TRP A 107 20.04 -32.63 -12.99
CA TRP A 107 19.42 -31.53 -13.74
C TRP A 107 17.92 -31.76 -13.96
N SER A 108 17.28 -32.58 -13.12
CA SER A 108 15.84 -32.83 -13.20
C SER A 108 15.03 -31.59 -12.77
N ILE A 109 14.53 -30.82 -13.75
CA ILE A 109 13.64 -29.67 -13.52
C ILE A 109 12.39 -30.08 -12.72
N PRO A 110 11.69 -31.20 -13.02
CA PRO A 110 10.51 -31.60 -12.24
C PRO A 110 10.81 -31.84 -10.75
N ALA A 111 11.96 -32.46 -10.43
CA ALA A 111 12.36 -32.68 -9.05
C ALA A 111 12.65 -31.36 -8.32
N MET A 112 13.41 -30.46 -8.95
CA MET A 112 13.73 -29.15 -8.37
C MET A 112 12.47 -28.29 -8.17
N ASN A 113 11.53 -28.35 -9.13
CA ASN A 113 10.29 -27.59 -9.05
C ASN A 113 9.40 -28.12 -7.91
N ALA A 114 9.26 -29.45 -7.79
CA ALA A 114 8.52 -30.07 -6.68
C ALA A 114 9.12 -29.72 -5.31
N ILE A 115 10.45 -29.82 -5.17
CA ILE A 115 11.16 -29.41 -3.94
C ILE A 115 10.92 -27.92 -3.65
N SER A 116 11.04 -27.04 -4.66
CA SER A 116 10.78 -25.60 -4.52
C SER A 116 9.37 -25.31 -4.03
N CYS A 117 8.36 -25.97 -4.61
CA CYS A 117 6.97 -25.86 -4.18
C CYS A 117 6.78 -26.25 -2.72
N ILE A 118 7.33 -27.39 -2.29
CA ILE A 118 7.24 -27.84 -0.89
C ILE A 118 7.97 -26.86 0.03
N LEU A 119 9.18 -26.41 -0.32
CA LEU A 119 9.94 -25.45 0.47
C LEU A 119 9.20 -24.12 0.64
N ARG A 120 8.48 -23.65 -0.39
CA ARG A 120 7.61 -22.46 -0.30
C ARG A 120 6.44 -22.67 0.65
N ILE A 121 5.81 -23.84 0.65
CA ILE A 121 4.74 -24.20 1.60
C ILE A 121 5.28 -24.21 3.03
N LYS A 122 6.52 -24.69 3.22
CA LYS A 122 7.21 -24.69 4.53
C LYS A 122 7.84 -23.33 4.90
N GLU A 123 7.60 -22.29 4.12
CA GLU A 123 8.17 -20.93 4.31
C GLU A 123 9.70 -20.87 4.31
N GLN A 124 10.38 -21.87 3.73
CA GLN A 124 11.84 -21.91 3.57
C GLN A 124 12.29 -21.24 2.26
N PHE A 125 11.96 -19.95 2.12
CA PHE A 125 12.20 -19.18 0.89
C PHE A 125 13.66 -19.15 0.41
N PRO A 126 14.70 -19.02 1.27
CA PRO A 126 16.08 -18.98 0.81
C PRO A 126 16.51 -20.26 0.09
N ARG A 127 16.14 -21.43 0.62
CA ARG A 127 16.43 -22.72 -0.05
C ARG A 127 15.63 -22.87 -1.34
N ALA A 128 14.36 -22.44 -1.35
CA ALA A 128 13.55 -22.48 -2.56
C ALA A 128 14.17 -21.65 -3.71
N ILE A 129 14.72 -20.47 -3.39
CA ILE A 129 15.40 -19.61 -4.35
C ILE A 129 16.60 -20.32 -5.00
N GLU A 130 17.39 -21.08 -4.25
CA GLU A 130 18.54 -21.82 -4.82
C GLU A 130 18.09 -22.83 -5.89
N TYR A 131 17.03 -23.60 -5.61
CA TYR A 131 16.47 -24.54 -6.58
C TYR A 131 15.86 -23.82 -7.80
N LEU A 132 15.12 -22.72 -7.59
CA LEU A 132 14.54 -21.93 -8.67
C LEU A 132 15.60 -21.30 -9.57
N GLN A 133 16.69 -20.76 -8.99
CA GLN A 133 17.82 -20.25 -9.75
C GLN A 133 18.54 -21.35 -10.54
N ASN A 134 18.64 -22.55 -9.98
CA ASN A 134 19.20 -23.70 -10.72
C ASN A 134 18.30 -24.13 -11.88
N ILE A 135 16.98 -24.07 -11.72
CA ILE A 135 16.04 -24.29 -12.84
C ILE A 135 16.26 -23.22 -13.91
N LEU A 136 16.37 -21.94 -13.54
CA LEU A 136 16.58 -20.85 -14.51
C LEU A 136 17.93 -20.91 -15.24
N LYS A 137 18.96 -21.55 -14.66
CA LYS A 137 20.22 -21.83 -15.38
C LYS A 137 20.03 -22.85 -16.50
N LEU A 138 19.07 -23.76 -16.36
CA LEU A 138 18.75 -24.80 -17.34
C LEU A 138 17.72 -24.29 -18.37
N ASP A 139 16.68 -23.60 -17.88
CA ASP A 139 15.62 -22.99 -18.68
C ASP A 139 15.40 -21.52 -18.28
N PRO A 140 16.14 -20.58 -18.89
CA PRO A 140 15.98 -19.16 -18.63
C PRO A 140 14.63 -18.58 -19.10
N SER A 141 13.94 -19.29 -20.00
CA SER A 141 12.66 -18.86 -20.59
C SER A 141 11.44 -19.29 -19.79
N SER A 142 11.62 -19.99 -18.67
CA SER A 142 10.52 -20.44 -17.82
C SER A 142 9.88 -19.27 -17.05
N GLY A 143 8.80 -18.73 -17.59
CA GLY A 143 8.04 -17.65 -16.96
C GLY A 143 7.41 -18.03 -15.61
N GLU A 144 6.95 -19.28 -15.46
CA GLU A 144 6.40 -19.80 -14.19
C GLU A 144 7.45 -19.85 -13.08
N THR A 145 8.69 -20.22 -13.43
CA THR A 145 9.82 -20.24 -12.50
C THR A 145 10.19 -18.82 -12.07
N TRP A 146 10.22 -17.87 -13.01
CA TRP A 146 10.39 -16.45 -12.70
C TRP A 146 9.28 -15.90 -11.79
N GLY A 147 8.03 -16.30 -12.02
CA GLY A 147 6.90 -15.94 -11.15
C GLY A 147 7.04 -16.50 -9.73
N SER A 148 7.44 -17.77 -9.62
CA SER A 148 7.71 -18.42 -8.34
C SER A 148 8.91 -17.82 -7.61
N LEU A 149 9.94 -17.39 -8.35
CA LEU A 149 11.11 -16.69 -7.79
C LEU A 149 10.71 -15.29 -7.27
N GLY A 150 9.91 -14.55 -8.05
CA GLY A 150 9.36 -13.26 -7.63
C GLY A 150 8.54 -13.37 -6.36
N HIS A 151 7.74 -14.42 -6.21
CA HIS A 151 7.02 -14.70 -4.97
C HIS A 151 7.96 -14.95 -3.79
N CYS A 152 9.03 -15.72 -3.96
CA CYS A 152 10.00 -15.97 -2.89
C CYS A 152 10.72 -14.68 -2.45
N HIS A 153 11.15 -13.85 -3.41
CA HIS A 153 11.75 -12.55 -3.11
C HIS A 153 10.77 -11.60 -2.40
N LEU A 154 9.50 -11.61 -2.80
CA LEU A 154 8.45 -10.82 -2.15
C LEU A 154 8.26 -11.24 -0.69
N MET A 155 8.24 -12.54 -0.39
CA MET A 155 8.12 -13.04 0.98
C MET A 155 9.36 -12.73 1.85
N MET A 156 10.52 -12.52 1.22
CA MET A 156 11.75 -12.09 1.88
C MET A 156 11.89 -10.57 2.02
N ASP A 157 10.88 -9.79 1.60
CA ASP A 157 10.90 -8.31 1.57
C ASP A 157 12.00 -7.72 0.65
N ASN A 158 12.51 -8.52 -0.28
CA ASN A 158 13.45 -8.08 -1.32
C ASN A 158 12.68 -7.54 -2.52
N LEU A 159 12.07 -6.35 -2.35
CA LEU A 159 11.15 -5.78 -3.34
C LEU A 159 11.77 -5.59 -4.73
N GLN A 160 13.05 -5.20 -4.79
CA GLN A 160 13.74 -4.95 -6.06
C GLN A 160 13.91 -6.23 -6.88
N ASP A 161 14.33 -7.32 -6.23
CA ASP A 161 14.52 -8.61 -6.89
C ASP A 161 13.18 -9.28 -7.21
N ALA A 162 12.15 -9.02 -6.41
CA ALA A 162 10.78 -9.44 -6.70
C ALA A 162 10.26 -8.75 -7.96
N TYR A 163 10.51 -7.43 -8.09
CA TYR A 163 10.12 -6.66 -9.26
C TYR A 163 10.77 -7.17 -10.54
N THR A 164 12.10 -7.37 -10.54
CA THR A 164 12.81 -7.89 -11.72
C THR A 164 12.32 -9.28 -12.11
N SER A 165 12.12 -10.17 -11.13
CA SER A 165 11.65 -11.53 -11.36
C SER A 165 10.23 -11.55 -11.94
N TYR A 166 9.30 -10.73 -11.43
CA TYR A 166 7.95 -10.63 -11.99
C TYR A 166 7.95 -9.99 -13.38
N GLN A 167 8.79 -9.00 -13.64
CA GLN A 167 8.94 -8.44 -15.00
C GLN A 167 9.41 -9.50 -16.00
N GLN A 168 10.38 -10.33 -15.62
CA GLN A 168 10.84 -11.45 -16.44
C GLN A 168 9.74 -12.49 -16.63
N ALA A 169 8.96 -12.80 -15.58
CA ALA A 169 7.80 -13.68 -15.68
C ALA A 169 6.79 -13.17 -16.72
N LEU A 170 6.44 -11.87 -16.67
CA LEU A 170 5.53 -11.23 -17.62
C LEU A 170 6.10 -11.14 -19.03
N TYR A 171 7.43 -11.08 -19.19
CA TYR A 171 8.07 -11.06 -20.50
C TYR A 171 7.95 -12.42 -21.21
N TYR A 172 8.15 -13.52 -20.48
CA TYR A 172 8.09 -14.87 -21.03
C TYR A 172 6.67 -15.46 -21.08
N LEU A 173 5.77 -15.04 -20.19
CA LEU A 173 4.36 -15.42 -20.22
C LEU A 173 3.58 -14.45 -21.11
N HIS A 174 3.30 -14.85 -22.34
CA HIS A 174 2.36 -14.11 -23.19
C HIS A 174 0.92 -14.34 -22.68
N ASP A 175 0.33 -13.30 -22.08
CA ASP A 175 -0.99 -13.31 -21.42
C ASP A 175 -1.09 -14.29 -20.23
N PRO A 176 -0.44 -13.98 -19.09
CA PRO A 176 -0.44 -14.86 -17.93
C PRO A 176 -1.85 -14.94 -17.33
N LYS A 177 -2.51 -16.07 -17.51
CA LYS A 177 -3.81 -16.39 -16.90
C LYS A 177 -3.69 -17.05 -15.54
N GLU A 178 -2.61 -16.76 -14.82
CA GLU A 178 -2.35 -17.32 -13.49
C GLU A 178 -2.77 -16.33 -12.40
N PRO A 179 -3.84 -16.60 -11.63
CA PRO A 179 -4.30 -15.69 -10.57
C PRO A 179 -3.27 -15.48 -9.46
N LYS A 180 -2.49 -16.53 -9.13
CA LYS A 180 -1.45 -16.47 -8.08
C LYS A 180 -0.32 -15.50 -8.41
N LEU A 181 0.10 -15.47 -9.68
CA LEU A 181 1.10 -14.52 -10.18
C LEU A 181 0.60 -13.08 -10.06
N TRP A 182 -0.60 -12.79 -10.56
CA TRP A 182 -1.20 -11.46 -10.50
C TRP A 182 -1.46 -11.00 -9.07
N TYR A 183 -1.83 -11.90 -8.17
CA TYR A 183 -1.95 -11.61 -6.75
C TYR A 183 -0.59 -11.20 -6.14
N GLY A 184 0.49 -11.92 -6.45
CA GLY A 184 1.84 -11.57 -6.02
C GLY A 184 2.31 -10.22 -6.57
N ILE A 185 2.01 -9.93 -7.85
CA ILE A 185 2.28 -8.62 -8.49
C ILE A 185 1.48 -7.50 -7.81
N GLY A 186 0.21 -7.74 -7.48
CA GLY A 186 -0.63 -6.79 -6.77
C GLY A 186 -0.07 -6.41 -5.40
N ILE A 187 0.39 -7.41 -4.62
CA ILE A 187 1.05 -7.16 -3.33
C ILE A 187 2.35 -6.36 -3.53
N LEU A 188 3.15 -6.68 -4.56
CA LEU A 188 4.37 -5.94 -4.83
C LEU A 188 4.07 -4.46 -5.09
N TYR A 189 3.09 -4.14 -5.94
CA TYR A 189 2.73 -2.76 -6.24
C TYR A 189 2.09 -2.03 -5.04
N ASP A 190 1.29 -2.73 -4.24
CA ASP A 190 0.75 -2.24 -2.96
C ASP A 190 1.90 -1.84 -2.01
N ARG A 191 2.99 -2.62 -1.95
CA ARG A 191 4.19 -2.30 -1.16
C ARG A 191 5.01 -1.14 -1.72
N TYR A 192 5.01 -0.95 -3.03
CA TYR A 192 5.64 0.20 -3.70
C TYR A 192 4.78 1.47 -3.69
N ASP A 193 3.59 1.44 -3.07
CA ASP A 193 2.62 2.54 -3.05
C ASP A 193 2.15 2.95 -4.48
N SER A 194 2.24 2.03 -5.44
CA SER A 194 1.73 2.23 -6.80
C SER A 194 0.28 1.75 -6.89
N LEU A 195 -0.62 2.56 -6.34
CA LEU A 195 -2.03 2.22 -6.14
C LEU A 195 -2.74 1.80 -7.43
N ASP A 196 -2.49 2.48 -8.54
CA ASP A 196 -3.16 2.21 -9.82
C ASP A 196 -2.77 0.84 -10.40
N HIS A 197 -1.48 0.49 -10.35
CA HIS A 197 -1.00 -0.82 -10.82
C HIS A 197 -1.44 -1.95 -9.88
N ALA A 198 -1.50 -1.69 -8.57
CA ALA A 198 -2.02 -2.64 -7.60
C ALA A 198 -3.50 -2.94 -7.82
N GLU A 199 -4.32 -1.89 -8.03
CA GLU A 199 -5.75 -2.00 -8.37
C GLU A 199 -5.95 -2.88 -9.61
N GLU A 200 -5.18 -2.62 -10.67
CA GLU A 200 -5.29 -3.36 -11.93
C GLU A 200 -4.93 -4.85 -11.74
N ALA A 201 -3.82 -5.13 -11.07
CA ALA A 201 -3.36 -6.48 -10.81
C ALA A 201 -4.40 -7.28 -10.00
N PHE A 202 -4.92 -6.72 -8.91
CA PHE A 202 -5.95 -7.34 -8.10
C PHE A 202 -7.28 -7.53 -8.85
N SER A 203 -7.69 -6.52 -9.63
CA SER A 203 -8.90 -6.61 -10.47
C SER A 203 -8.77 -7.72 -11.52
N ARG A 204 -7.58 -7.92 -12.10
CA ARG A 204 -7.33 -9.04 -13.01
C ARG A 204 -7.50 -10.40 -12.31
N VAL A 205 -7.02 -10.56 -11.07
CA VAL A 205 -7.25 -11.78 -10.27
C VAL A 205 -8.74 -12.08 -10.18
N MET A 206 -9.56 -11.10 -9.80
CA MET A 206 -11.01 -11.26 -9.62
C MET A 206 -11.75 -11.51 -10.94
N ARG A 207 -11.25 -10.99 -12.07
CA ARG A 207 -11.80 -11.29 -13.40
C ARG A 207 -11.49 -12.72 -13.86
N MET A 208 -10.30 -13.24 -13.52
CA MET A 208 -9.87 -14.58 -13.93
C MET A 208 -10.46 -15.67 -13.03
N ALA A 209 -10.45 -15.44 -11.72
CA ALA A 209 -10.90 -16.40 -10.71
C ALA A 209 -11.67 -15.66 -9.60
N PRO A 210 -13.00 -15.52 -9.72
CA PRO A 210 -13.83 -14.95 -8.66
C PRO A 210 -13.74 -15.74 -7.35
N ASP A 211 -13.64 -17.07 -7.45
CA ASP A 211 -13.58 -18.00 -6.30
C ASP A 211 -12.14 -18.20 -5.77
N PHE A 212 -11.25 -17.22 -5.98
CA PHE A 212 -9.87 -17.33 -5.53
C PHE A 212 -9.79 -17.41 -4.00
N GLU A 213 -8.93 -18.29 -3.47
CA GLU A 213 -8.81 -18.54 -2.02
C GLU A 213 -8.61 -17.26 -1.20
N LYS A 214 -7.89 -16.26 -1.75
CA LYS A 214 -7.63 -14.97 -1.10
C LYS A 214 -8.54 -13.84 -1.60
N ALA A 215 -9.70 -14.14 -2.19
CA ALA A 215 -10.61 -13.12 -2.73
C ALA A 215 -11.00 -12.07 -1.68
N ASN A 216 -11.39 -12.49 -0.47
CA ASN A 216 -11.77 -11.54 0.59
C ASN A 216 -10.60 -10.66 1.05
N GLU A 217 -9.37 -11.19 1.06
CA GLU A 217 -8.17 -10.39 1.33
C GLU A 217 -7.93 -9.36 0.23
N ILE A 218 -8.13 -9.75 -1.03
CA ILE A 218 -8.01 -8.86 -2.19
C ILE A 218 -9.05 -7.74 -2.11
N TYR A 219 -10.31 -8.04 -1.81
CA TYR A 219 -11.34 -7.02 -1.62
C TYR A 219 -11.02 -6.08 -0.46
N PHE A 220 -10.49 -6.59 0.66
CA PHE A 220 -10.03 -5.73 1.75
C PHE A 220 -8.92 -4.77 1.29
N ARG A 221 -7.91 -5.25 0.55
CA ARG A 221 -6.83 -4.42 0.00
C ARG A 221 -7.34 -3.40 -1.01
N LEU A 222 -8.19 -3.83 -1.96
CA LEU A 222 -8.85 -2.95 -2.91
C LEU A 222 -9.68 -1.87 -2.19
N GLY A 223 -10.39 -2.22 -1.12
CA GLY A 223 -11.13 -1.26 -0.29
C GLY A 223 -10.21 -0.17 0.28
N ILE A 224 -9.02 -0.52 0.76
CA ILE A 224 -8.02 0.44 1.26
C ILE A 224 -7.42 1.28 0.13
N ILE A 225 -7.08 0.65 -1.00
CA ILE A 225 -6.55 1.34 -2.20
C ILE A 225 -7.57 2.36 -2.71
N TYR A 226 -8.84 1.97 -2.84
CA TYR A 226 -9.92 2.86 -3.27
C TYR A 226 -10.17 4.01 -2.30
N LYS A 227 -10.04 3.77 -0.99
CA LYS A 227 -10.10 4.83 0.02
C LYS A 227 -8.98 5.85 -0.21
N GLN A 228 -7.73 5.41 -0.42
CA GLN A 228 -6.60 6.30 -0.67
C GLN A 228 -6.73 7.08 -1.99
N GLN A 229 -7.26 6.45 -3.03
CA GLN A 229 -7.59 7.08 -4.32
C GLN A 229 -8.84 7.99 -4.28
N GLN A 230 -9.49 8.15 -3.11
CA GLN A 230 -10.75 8.90 -2.94
C GLN A 230 -11.95 8.33 -3.72
N LYS A 231 -11.87 7.08 -4.19
CA LYS A 231 -12.98 6.33 -4.81
C LYS A 231 -13.87 5.70 -3.74
N PHE A 232 -14.50 6.56 -2.94
CA PHE A 232 -15.12 6.12 -1.68
C PHE A 232 -16.28 5.13 -1.86
N ASN A 233 -17.11 5.26 -2.91
CA ASN A 233 -18.23 4.34 -3.14
C ASN A 233 -17.74 2.91 -3.43
N GLN A 234 -16.71 2.76 -4.27
CA GLN A 234 -16.09 1.47 -4.58
C GLN A 234 -15.41 0.86 -3.35
N SER A 235 -14.82 1.70 -2.50
CA SER A 235 -14.26 1.27 -1.22
C SER A 235 -15.34 0.66 -0.31
N LEU A 236 -16.49 1.33 -0.17
CA LEU A 236 -17.62 0.81 0.62
C LEU A 236 -18.20 -0.48 0.03
N GLU A 237 -18.31 -0.60 -1.29
CA GLU A 237 -18.75 -1.85 -1.96
C GLU A 237 -17.81 -3.02 -1.61
N CYS A 238 -16.49 -2.80 -1.65
CA CYS A 238 -15.51 -3.81 -1.27
C CYS A 238 -15.65 -4.23 0.20
N PHE A 239 -15.84 -3.27 1.12
CA PHE A 239 -16.03 -3.58 2.54
C PHE A 239 -17.36 -4.26 2.83
N ASN A 240 -18.43 -3.90 2.11
CA ASN A 240 -19.73 -4.55 2.22
C ASN A 240 -19.70 -5.99 1.72
N TYR A 241 -18.90 -6.29 0.67
CA TYR A 241 -18.74 -7.64 0.15
C TYR A 241 -18.10 -8.58 1.19
N ILE A 242 -16.99 -8.16 1.79
CA ILE A 242 -16.25 -8.97 2.78
C ILE A 242 -16.92 -9.04 4.15
N PHE A 243 -18.00 -8.27 4.37
CA PHE A 243 -18.72 -8.26 5.64
C PHE A 243 -19.26 -9.64 6.01
N SER A 244 -19.65 -10.44 5.01
CA SER A 244 -20.19 -11.79 5.19
C SER A 244 -19.14 -12.81 5.61
N ASP A 245 -17.89 -12.65 5.16
CA ASP A 245 -16.77 -13.53 5.49
C ASP A 245 -15.46 -12.73 5.60
N PRO A 246 -15.19 -12.12 6.77
CA PRO A 246 -14.00 -11.31 6.98
C PRO A 246 -12.70 -12.12 6.80
N PRO A 247 -11.70 -11.62 6.06
CA PRO A 247 -10.43 -12.31 5.89
C PRO A 247 -9.66 -12.36 7.22
N ARG A 248 -9.36 -13.57 7.73
CA ARG A 248 -8.62 -13.74 9.00
C ARG A 248 -7.23 -13.09 8.91
N PRO A 249 -6.74 -12.41 9.96
CA PRO A 249 -7.28 -12.30 11.32
C PRO A 249 -8.26 -11.14 11.54
N LEU A 250 -8.71 -10.47 10.47
CA LEU A 250 -9.64 -9.35 10.59
C LEU A 250 -11.01 -9.82 11.07
N THR A 251 -11.67 -8.93 11.79
CA THR A 251 -12.98 -9.15 12.39
C THR A 251 -13.99 -8.14 11.83
N GLU A 252 -15.28 -8.35 12.09
CA GLU A 252 -16.32 -7.40 11.69
C GLU A 252 -16.11 -5.99 12.29
N GLU A 253 -15.52 -5.89 13.49
CA GLU A 253 -15.18 -4.59 14.11
C GLU A 253 -14.12 -3.83 13.31
N ASP A 254 -13.12 -4.52 12.76
CA ASP A 254 -12.09 -3.91 11.91
C ASP A 254 -12.69 -3.36 10.61
N ILE A 255 -13.66 -4.09 10.04
CA ILE A 255 -14.35 -3.66 8.81
C ILE A 255 -15.21 -2.42 9.08
N TRP A 256 -16.01 -2.42 10.15
CA TRP A 256 -16.79 -1.25 10.55
C TRP A 256 -15.92 -0.03 10.85
N PHE A 257 -14.74 -0.24 11.45
CA PHE A 257 -13.76 0.82 11.64
C PHE A 257 -13.26 1.40 10.31
N GLN A 258 -12.97 0.56 9.30
CA GLN A 258 -12.59 1.06 7.97
C GLN A 258 -13.75 1.79 7.26
N ILE A 259 -14.98 1.28 7.35
CA ILE A 259 -16.18 1.94 6.79
C ILE A 259 -16.37 3.31 7.43
N GLY A 260 -16.25 3.41 8.77
CA GLY A 260 -16.31 4.69 9.47
C GLY A 260 -15.28 5.69 8.97
N HIS A 261 -14.05 5.24 8.74
CA HIS A 261 -12.98 6.08 8.20
C HIS A 261 -13.22 6.50 6.74
N VAL A 262 -13.85 5.67 5.91
CA VAL A 262 -14.25 6.07 4.55
C VAL A 262 -15.27 7.21 4.60
N HIS A 263 -16.30 7.08 5.45
CA HIS A 263 -17.30 8.15 5.64
C HIS A 263 -16.70 9.42 6.22
N GLU A 264 -15.72 9.30 7.12
CA GLU A 264 -14.95 10.42 7.66
C GLU A 264 -14.23 11.20 6.56
N GLN A 265 -13.56 10.50 5.64
CA GLN A 265 -12.88 11.13 4.50
C GLN A 265 -13.85 11.73 3.48
N GLN A 266 -15.04 11.14 3.32
CA GLN A 266 -16.16 11.72 2.56
C GLN A 266 -16.74 12.98 3.22
N LYS A 267 -16.40 13.27 4.49
CA LYS A 267 -17.00 14.30 5.35
C LYS A 267 -18.47 14.01 5.72
N ASP A 268 -18.92 12.77 5.59
CA ASP A 268 -20.21 12.31 6.12
C ASP A 268 -20.03 11.87 7.58
N PHE A 269 -20.00 12.85 8.47
CA PHE A 269 -19.77 12.60 9.90
C PHE A 269 -20.91 11.83 10.58
N GLY A 270 -22.14 11.89 10.04
CA GLY A 270 -23.29 11.17 10.60
C GLY A 270 -23.16 9.67 10.39
N SER A 271 -22.87 9.25 9.16
CA SER A 271 -22.63 7.84 8.84
C SER A 271 -21.37 7.31 9.53
N ALA A 272 -20.30 8.10 9.58
CA ALA A 272 -19.07 7.75 10.29
C ALA A 272 -19.32 7.48 11.79
N GLN A 273 -20.08 8.35 12.46
CA GLN A 273 -20.46 8.16 13.86
C GLN A 273 -21.25 6.87 14.06
N SER A 274 -22.21 6.56 13.18
CA SER A 274 -23.00 5.33 13.28
C SER A 274 -22.14 4.06 13.12
N ALA A 275 -21.16 4.09 12.21
CA ALA A 275 -20.23 2.98 11.99
C ALA A 275 -19.32 2.76 13.21
N TYR A 276 -18.76 3.83 13.76
CA TYR A 276 -17.94 3.76 14.97
C TYR A 276 -18.74 3.32 16.20
N GLN A 277 -20.00 3.74 16.33
CA GLN A 277 -20.86 3.28 17.41
C GLN A 277 -21.11 1.76 17.37
N ARG A 278 -21.30 1.18 16.18
CA ARG A 278 -21.42 -0.29 16.03
C ARG A 278 -20.17 -1.03 16.48
N VAL A 279 -18.98 -0.45 16.30
CA VAL A 279 -17.75 -1.03 16.83
C VAL A 279 -17.76 -1.01 18.35
N LEU A 280 -18.15 0.11 18.97
CA LEU A 280 -18.22 0.23 20.44
C LEU A 280 -19.28 -0.67 21.07
N GLU A 281 -20.37 -0.98 20.37
CA GLU A 281 -21.39 -1.93 20.85
C GLU A 281 -20.81 -3.33 21.08
N ARG A 282 -19.83 -3.75 20.26
CA ARG A 282 -19.14 -5.03 20.43
C ARG A 282 -17.89 -4.93 21.31
N ASN A 283 -17.13 -3.85 21.15
CA ASN A 283 -15.90 -3.62 21.87
C ASN A 283 -15.87 -2.19 22.46
N PRO A 284 -16.43 -2.02 23.68
CA PRO A 284 -16.52 -0.71 24.33
C PRO A 284 -15.15 -0.08 24.63
N SER A 285 -14.09 -0.89 24.73
CA SER A 285 -12.72 -0.46 25.05
C SER A 285 -11.86 -0.23 23.80
N HIS A 286 -12.46 -0.14 22.60
CA HIS A 286 -11.69 0.03 21.38
C HIS A 286 -11.09 1.44 21.27
N ALA A 287 -9.87 1.61 21.82
CA ALA A 287 -9.18 2.91 21.96
C ALA A 287 -9.22 3.77 20.68
N LYS A 288 -8.81 3.22 19.52
CA LYS A 288 -8.79 4.00 18.27
C LYS A 288 -10.16 4.51 17.81
N VAL A 289 -11.23 3.78 18.11
CA VAL A 289 -12.59 4.17 17.71
C VAL A 289 -13.09 5.28 18.64
N LEU A 290 -12.82 5.14 19.95
CA LEU A 290 -13.07 6.18 20.94
C LEU A 290 -12.32 7.48 20.58
N GLN A 291 -11.07 7.35 20.14
CA GLN A 291 -10.28 8.46 19.61
C GLN A 291 -10.93 9.14 18.40
N GLN A 292 -11.35 8.37 17.38
CA GLN A 292 -11.99 8.93 16.19
C GLN A 292 -13.34 9.58 16.51
N LEU A 293 -14.16 8.97 17.37
CA LEU A 293 -15.41 9.58 17.84
C LEU A 293 -15.15 10.89 18.59
N GLY A 294 -14.17 10.91 19.48
CA GLY A 294 -13.74 12.13 20.17
C GLY A 294 -13.34 13.24 19.20
N TRP A 295 -12.58 12.90 18.15
CA TRP A 295 -12.20 13.82 17.08
C TRP A 295 -13.41 14.32 16.27
N LEU A 296 -14.36 13.44 15.92
CA LEU A 296 -15.58 13.83 15.21
C LEU A 296 -16.42 14.82 16.01
N TYR A 297 -16.58 14.60 17.32
CA TYR A 297 -17.28 15.52 18.21
C TYR A 297 -16.54 16.84 18.37
N LEU A 298 -15.20 16.83 18.35
CA LEU A 298 -14.37 18.03 18.37
C LEU A 298 -14.56 18.87 17.10
N GLN A 299 -14.67 18.22 15.93
CA GLN A 299 -14.87 18.88 14.63
C GLN A 299 -16.30 19.46 14.49
N SER A 300 -17.28 18.84 15.15
CA SER A 300 -18.67 19.32 15.23
C SER A 300 -18.78 20.52 16.20
N SER A 301 -18.20 21.64 15.76
CA SER A 301 -17.87 22.85 16.53
C SER A 301 -19.05 23.65 17.13
N ASN A 302 -20.30 23.19 16.99
CA ASN A 302 -21.47 24.03 17.24
C ASN A 302 -22.29 23.70 18.51
N ALA A 303 -21.87 22.74 19.34
CA ALA A 303 -22.58 22.42 20.58
C ALA A 303 -21.63 22.27 21.77
N PHE A 304 -21.86 23.02 22.86
CA PHE A 304 -21.17 22.79 24.14
C PHE A 304 -21.26 21.31 24.59
N GLN A 305 -22.39 20.66 24.29
CA GLN A 305 -22.63 19.24 24.55
C GLN A 305 -21.76 18.29 23.70
N SER A 306 -21.28 18.70 22.51
CA SER A 306 -20.35 17.88 21.72
C SER A 306 -18.95 17.90 22.33
N GLN A 307 -18.52 19.03 22.90
CA GLN A 307 -17.21 19.15 23.55
C GLN A 307 -17.09 18.27 24.80
N GLU A 308 -18.11 18.24 25.66
CA GLU A 308 -18.12 17.35 26.85
C GLU A 308 -18.06 15.87 26.46
N LYS A 309 -18.82 15.47 25.43
CA LYS A 309 -18.77 14.10 24.89
C LYS A 309 -17.40 13.78 24.29
N ALA A 310 -16.77 14.73 23.60
CA ALA A 310 -15.43 14.56 23.06
C ALA A 310 -14.42 14.24 24.16
N VAL A 311 -14.45 15.00 25.27
CA VAL A 311 -13.61 14.74 26.45
C VAL A 311 -13.87 13.33 27.01
N GLN A 312 -15.13 12.93 27.19
CA GLN A 312 -15.46 11.60 27.71
C GLN A 312 -14.91 10.47 26.84
N PHE A 313 -15.11 10.53 25.51
CA PHE A 313 -14.59 9.51 24.60
C PHE A 313 -13.05 9.49 24.58
N LEU A 314 -12.39 10.65 24.61
CA LEU A 314 -10.93 10.72 24.62
C LEU A 314 -10.33 10.24 25.94
N GLU A 315 -10.97 10.51 27.08
CA GLU A 315 -10.58 9.96 28.38
C GLU A 315 -10.70 8.43 28.39
N GLN A 316 -11.80 7.88 27.84
CA GLN A 316 -11.94 6.43 27.67
C GLN A 316 -10.88 5.86 26.72
N SER A 317 -10.52 6.59 25.66
CA SER A 317 -9.45 6.20 24.73
C SER A 317 -8.11 6.06 25.43
N VAL A 318 -7.66 7.09 26.16
CA VAL A 318 -6.37 7.06 26.86
C VAL A 318 -6.34 6.06 28.02
N ASN A 319 -7.48 5.79 28.65
CA ASN A 319 -7.60 4.73 29.65
C ASN A 319 -7.49 3.33 29.04
N SER A 320 -7.96 3.15 27.79
CA SER A 320 -7.92 1.87 27.07
C SER A 320 -6.56 1.61 26.44
N ASP A 321 -5.95 2.62 25.80
CA ASP A 321 -4.57 2.59 25.31
C ASP A 321 -3.80 3.81 25.77
N ASN A 322 -3.10 3.64 26.90
CA ASN A 322 -2.29 4.70 27.47
C ASN A 322 -1.04 5.01 26.65
N ASN A 323 -0.65 4.26 25.63
CA ASN A 323 0.58 4.53 24.87
C ASN A 323 0.35 5.43 23.64
N ASP A 324 -0.91 5.66 23.24
CA ASP A 324 -1.21 6.46 22.06
C ASP A 324 -1.03 7.97 22.32
N ALA A 325 0.01 8.56 21.73
CA ALA A 325 0.30 9.98 21.88
C ALA A 325 -0.81 10.87 21.27
N GLN A 326 -1.47 10.40 20.22
CA GLN A 326 -2.46 11.19 19.50
C GLN A 326 -3.75 11.38 20.31
N SER A 327 -4.19 10.34 21.03
CA SER A 327 -5.32 10.44 21.97
C SER A 327 -5.05 11.47 23.06
N TRP A 328 -3.85 11.48 23.65
CA TRP A 328 -3.45 12.50 24.63
C TRP A 328 -3.43 13.91 24.05
N TYR A 329 -2.93 14.06 22.82
CA TYR A 329 -2.92 15.33 22.11
C TYR A 329 -4.35 15.86 21.86
N LEU A 330 -5.24 15.02 21.33
CA LEU A 330 -6.63 15.40 21.08
C LEU A 330 -7.37 15.73 22.39
N LEU A 331 -7.08 15.01 23.48
CA LEU A 331 -7.62 15.32 24.80
C LEU A 331 -7.15 16.70 25.27
N GLY A 332 -5.87 17.02 25.11
CA GLY A 332 -5.32 18.36 25.39
C GLY A 332 -6.01 19.46 24.60
N ARG A 333 -6.28 19.24 23.30
CA ARG A 333 -7.05 20.18 22.47
C ARG A 333 -8.47 20.39 22.95
N CYS A 334 -9.16 19.32 23.36
CA CYS A 334 -10.50 19.46 23.95
C CYS A 334 -10.45 20.29 25.24
N TYR A 335 -9.44 20.06 26.09
CA TYR A 335 -9.24 20.86 27.28
C TYR A 335 -8.91 22.33 26.99
N MET A 336 -8.15 22.61 25.93
CA MET A 336 -7.93 23.97 25.44
C MET A 336 -9.24 24.67 25.05
N LEU A 337 -10.12 24.00 24.29
CA LEU A 337 -11.41 24.57 23.89
C LEU A 337 -12.36 24.80 25.07
N THR A 338 -12.33 23.93 26.07
CA THR A 338 -13.09 24.10 27.33
C THR A 338 -12.41 25.05 28.33
N VAL A 339 -11.29 25.69 27.94
CA VAL A 339 -10.53 26.65 28.75
C VAL A 339 -9.97 26.03 30.05
N ASN A 340 -9.78 24.70 30.08
CA ASN A 340 -9.17 23.99 31.20
C ASN A 340 -7.65 23.83 30.99
N TYR A 341 -6.93 24.94 31.12
CA TYR A 341 -5.49 24.99 30.88
C TYR A 341 -4.64 24.01 31.71
N PRO A 342 -4.90 23.77 33.01
CA PRO A 342 -4.12 22.81 33.79
C PRO A 342 -4.20 21.39 33.24
N LYS A 343 -5.41 20.90 32.92
CA LYS A 343 -5.59 19.57 32.34
C LYS A 343 -5.07 19.49 30.90
N ALA A 344 -5.20 20.58 30.13
CA ALA A 344 -4.61 20.66 28.80
C ALA A 344 -3.08 20.49 28.84
N TYR A 345 -2.42 21.15 29.80
CA TYR A 345 -0.98 21.02 30.02
C TYR A 345 -0.58 19.57 30.31
N GLU A 346 -1.26 18.92 31.27
CA GLU A 346 -1.00 17.52 31.62
C GLU A 346 -1.15 16.61 30.41
N ALA A 347 -2.24 16.76 29.64
CA ALA A 347 -2.51 15.95 28.47
C ALA A 347 -1.46 16.14 27.36
N TYR A 348 -1.06 17.38 27.07
CA TYR A 348 0.00 17.64 26.10
C TYR A 348 1.37 17.15 26.57
N GLN A 349 1.67 17.25 27.87
CA GLN A 349 2.88 16.68 28.44
C GLN A 349 2.91 15.15 28.27
N GLN A 350 1.77 14.48 28.47
CA GLN A 350 1.65 13.04 28.20
C GLN A 350 1.86 12.71 26.72
N ALA A 351 1.33 13.52 25.79
CA ALA A 351 1.56 13.34 24.35
C ALA A 351 3.05 13.42 23.99
N VAL A 352 3.74 14.47 24.46
CA VAL A 352 5.19 14.67 24.25
C VAL A 352 6.04 13.57 24.93
N TYR A 353 5.61 13.07 26.09
CA TYR A 353 6.31 11.98 26.77
C TYR A 353 6.34 10.69 25.92
N ARG A 354 5.28 10.43 25.14
CA ARG A 354 5.16 9.25 24.28
C ARG A 354 5.82 9.46 22.92
N ASP A 355 5.58 10.62 22.31
CA ASP A 355 6.22 11.00 21.05
C ASP A 355 6.72 12.45 21.10
N GLY A 356 7.94 12.60 21.61
CA GLY A 356 8.60 13.91 21.72
C GLY A 356 9.16 14.42 20.39
N ARG A 357 9.09 13.64 19.30
CA ARG A 357 9.60 14.03 17.99
C ARG A 357 8.54 14.71 17.12
N ASN A 358 7.28 14.69 17.54
CA ASN A 358 6.21 15.35 16.81
C ASN A 358 6.22 16.88 17.05
N PRO A 359 6.51 17.71 16.03
CA PRO A 359 6.55 19.16 16.18
C PRO A 359 5.18 19.77 16.51
N THR A 360 4.05 19.15 16.14
CA THR A 360 2.73 19.71 16.41
C THR A 360 2.41 19.77 17.89
N PHE A 361 2.86 18.78 18.66
CA PHE A 361 2.63 18.75 20.11
C PHE A 361 3.35 19.91 20.79
N TRP A 362 4.58 20.21 20.36
CA TRP A 362 5.34 21.37 20.84
C TRP A 362 4.69 22.69 20.41
N CYS A 363 4.14 22.77 19.20
CA CYS A 363 3.37 23.93 18.76
C CYS A 363 2.16 24.17 19.67
N SER A 364 1.34 23.15 19.91
CA SER A 364 0.15 23.25 20.77
C SER A 364 0.47 23.56 22.23
N ILE A 365 1.60 23.07 22.76
CA ILE A 365 2.12 23.51 24.07
C ILE A 365 2.48 25.01 24.03
N GLY A 366 3.07 25.48 22.94
CA GLY A 366 3.36 26.91 22.75
C GLY A 366 2.10 27.77 22.72
N VAL A 367 1.05 27.32 22.03
CA VAL A 367 -0.27 27.98 22.00
C VAL A 367 -0.88 28.01 23.40
N LEU A 368 -0.82 26.90 24.15
CA LEU A 368 -1.26 26.84 25.55
C LEU A 368 -0.51 27.85 26.42
N PHE A 369 0.83 27.88 26.33
CA PHE A 369 1.65 28.83 27.10
C PHE A 369 1.33 30.29 26.75
N TYR A 370 1.09 30.57 25.47
CA TYR A 370 0.65 31.88 25.02
C TYR A 370 -0.68 32.29 25.67
N GLN A 371 -1.68 31.39 25.68
CA GLN A 371 -3.01 31.67 26.26
C GLN A 371 -2.96 31.93 27.77
N ILE A 372 -2.00 31.34 28.50
CA ILE A 372 -1.76 31.63 29.92
C ILE A 372 -0.74 32.75 30.16
N ASN A 373 -0.39 33.52 29.13
CA ASN A 373 0.57 34.64 29.16
C ASN A 373 2.01 34.26 29.59
N GLN A 374 2.40 33.00 29.44
CA GLN A 374 3.76 32.51 29.69
C GLN A 374 4.60 32.56 28.41
N TYR A 375 4.90 33.78 27.98
CA TYR A 375 5.51 34.01 26.67
C TYR A 375 6.91 33.44 26.48
N ARG A 376 7.72 33.35 27.55
CA ARG A 376 9.06 32.75 27.49
C ARG A 376 8.99 31.24 27.23
N ASP A 377 8.08 30.56 27.92
CA ASP A 377 7.87 29.13 27.76
C ASP A 377 7.24 28.82 26.39
N ALA A 378 6.36 29.71 25.89
CA ALA A 378 5.83 29.64 24.54
C ALA A 378 6.95 29.73 23.47
N LEU A 379 7.89 30.66 23.63
CA LEU A 379 9.05 30.81 22.74
C LEU A 379 9.89 29.53 22.71
N ASP A 380 10.17 28.96 23.88
CA ASP A 380 10.92 27.71 23.99
C ASP A 380 10.20 26.56 23.29
N ALA A 381 8.88 26.45 23.45
CA ALA A 381 8.07 25.42 22.80
C ALA A 381 8.06 25.56 21.26
N TYR A 382 7.81 26.77 20.73
CA TYR A 382 7.88 27.02 19.28
C TYR A 382 9.28 26.78 18.72
N SER A 383 10.34 27.18 19.43
CA SER A 383 11.72 26.95 18.99
C SER A 383 12.03 25.45 18.88
N ARG A 384 11.50 24.61 19.78
CA ARG A 384 11.63 23.15 19.71
C ARG A 384 10.85 22.58 18.53
N ALA A 385 9.63 23.04 18.29
CA ALA A 385 8.85 22.64 17.12
C ALA A 385 9.60 22.93 15.80
N ILE A 386 10.18 24.13 15.67
CA ILE A 386 10.99 24.53 14.50
C ILE A 386 12.25 23.67 14.36
N ARG A 387 12.94 23.34 15.47
CA ARG A 387 14.11 22.46 15.43
C ARG A 387 13.78 21.04 14.96
N LEU A 388 12.58 20.54 15.27
CA LEU A 388 12.11 19.22 14.84
C LEU A 388 11.67 19.23 13.38
N ASN A 389 10.91 20.24 12.96
CA ASN A 389 10.52 20.42 11.57
C ASN A 389 10.46 21.92 11.20
N PRO A 390 11.44 22.44 10.45
CA PRO A 390 11.46 23.84 10.02
C PRO A 390 10.43 24.21 8.97
N TYR A 391 9.74 23.23 8.36
CA TYR A 391 8.88 23.42 7.17
C TYR A 391 7.39 23.60 7.49
N ILE A 392 7.01 23.73 8.76
CA ILE A 392 5.61 23.94 9.17
C ILE A 392 5.34 25.45 9.23
N SER A 393 4.51 25.97 8.33
CA SER A 393 4.24 27.42 8.21
C SER A 393 3.50 27.97 9.42
N GLU A 394 2.60 27.19 10.02
CA GLU A 394 1.80 27.57 11.18
C GLU A 394 2.67 27.89 12.40
N VAL A 395 3.72 27.11 12.64
CA VAL A 395 4.64 27.34 13.77
C VAL A 395 5.37 28.69 13.62
N TRP A 396 5.76 29.05 12.39
CA TRP A 396 6.39 30.35 12.11
C TRP A 396 5.40 31.50 12.22
N TYR A 397 4.14 31.28 11.83
CA TYR A 397 3.07 32.26 12.01
C TYR A 397 2.79 32.51 13.51
N ASP A 398 2.67 31.45 14.30
CA ASP A 398 2.46 31.51 15.75
C ASP A 398 3.65 32.17 16.48
N LEU A 399 4.88 31.92 16.01
CA LEU A 399 6.06 32.61 16.51
C LEU A 399 6.04 34.11 16.18
N GLY A 400 5.59 34.50 14.98
CA GLY A 400 5.40 35.90 14.61
C GLY A 400 4.34 36.59 15.50
N ALA A 401 3.25 35.88 15.79
CA ALA A 401 2.20 36.33 16.71
C ALA A 401 2.74 36.53 18.14
N LEU A 402 3.60 35.62 18.59
CA LEU A 402 4.31 35.74 19.86
C LEU A 402 5.20 37.00 19.88
N TYR A 403 6.01 37.27 18.85
CA TYR A 403 6.86 38.48 18.82
C TYR A 403 6.08 39.80 18.74
N GLU A 404 4.93 39.82 18.05
CA GLU A 404 4.10 41.02 18.03
C GLU A 404 3.45 41.34 19.39
N SER A 405 3.01 40.28 20.10
CA SER A 405 2.39 40.39 21.42
C SER A 405 3.41 40.64 22.54
N CYS A 406 4.63 40.11 22.39
CA CYS A 406 5.71 40.21 23.37
C CYS A 406 6.65 41.35 23.01
N ASN A 407 6.61 42.44 23.76
CA ASN A 407 7.53 43.59 23.64
C ASN A 407 7.49 44.36 22.30
N HIS A 408 6.49 44.16 21.44
CA HIS A 408 6.38 44.86 20.15
C HIS A 408 7.63 44.69 19.26
N GLN A 409 8.20 43.48 19.25
CA GLN A 409 9.37 43.13 18.42
C GLN A 409 8.96 42.92 16.96
N PHE A 410 8.61 44.03 16.28
CA PHE A 410 8.07 43.97 14.93
C PHE A 410 9.06 43.48 13.87
N ALA A 411 10.37 43.68 14.09
CA ALA A 411 11.40 43.17 13.17
C ALA A 411 11.46 41.64 13.17
N ASP A 412 11.57 41.02 14.35
CA ASP A 412 11.60 39.56 14.51
C ASP A 412 10.28 38.91 14.06
N ALA A 413 9.15 39.58 14.36
CA ALA A 413 7.84 39.15 13.85
C ALA A 413 7.77 39.16 12.32
N LEU A 414 8.33 40.18 11.66
CA LEU A 414 8.34 40.28 10.21
C LEU A 414 9.17 39.17 9.57
N ASP A 415 10.32 38.84 10.15
CA ASP A 415 11.15 37.72 9.72
C ASP A 415 10.41 36.38 9.85
N ALA A 416 9.72 36.16 10.98
CA ALA A 416 8.93 34.95 11.22
C ALA A 416 7.76 34.82 10.23
N TYR A 417 6.98 35.88 10.01
CA TYR A 417 5.88 35.86 9.03
C TYR A 417 6.39 35.72 7.60
N THR A 418 7.54 36.29 7.25
CA THR A 418 8.14 36.15 5.92
C THR A 418 8.51 34.68 5.66
N ARG A 419 9.08 33.99 6.66
CA ARG A 419 9.32 32.55 6.56
C ARG A 419 8.02 31.76 6.44
N ALA A 420 7.00 32.09 7.23
CA ALA A 420 5.69 31.46 7.14
C ALA A 420 5.08 31.62 5.74
N ALA A 421 5.18 32.81 5.13
CA ALA A 421 4.68 33.10 3.79
C ALA A 421 5.48 32.40 2.67
N ASN A 422 6.77 32.17 2.87
CA ASN A 422 7.60 31.41 1.94
C ASN A 422 7.25 29.92 1.95
N LEU A 423 6.88 29.38 3.12
CA LEU A 423 6.48 27.99 3.30
C LEU A 423 5.05 27.73 2.82
N ASP A 424 4.13 28.68 3.06
CA ASP A 424 2.77 28.66 2.53
C ASP A 424 2.45 29.95 1.76
N PRO A 425 2.82 30.01 0.45
CA PRO A 425 2.47 31.12 -0.41
C PRO A 425 0.97 31.22 -0.72
N GLY A 426 0.15 30.22 -0.37
CA GLY A 426 -1.29 30.20 -0.61
C GLY A 426 -2.10 30.92 0.48
N SER A 427 -1.57 31.00 1.70
CA SER A 427 -2.30 31.58 2.83
C SER A 427 -2.52 33.08 2.69
N VAL A 428 -3.80 33.45 2.57
CA VAL A 428 -4.24 34.85 2.59
C VAL A 428 -4.03 35.47 3.97
N VAL A 429 -4.17 34.69 5.05
CA VAL A 429 -4.04 35.16 6.44
C VAL A 429 -2.61 35.62 6.74
N ILE A 430 -1.62 34.80 6.36
CA ILE A 430 -0.20 35.12 6.59
C ILE A 430 0.20 36.36 5.78
N LYS A 431 -0.19 36.43 4.49
CA LYS A 431 0.09 37.59 3.63
C LYS A 431 -0.56 38.87 4.13
N ALA A 432 -1.83 38.80 4.53
CA ALA A 432 -2.54 39.95 5.07
C ALA A 432 -1.87 40.46 6.35
N ARG A 433 -1.41 39.56 7.23
CA ARG A 433 -0.68 39.97 8.44
C ARG A 433 0.66 40.60 8.13
N LEU A 434 1.43 40.00 7.23
CA LEU A 434 2.73 40.51 6.79
C LEU A 434 2.61 41.91 6.18
N GLN A 435 1.63 42.13 5.30
CA GLN A 435 1.35 43.45 4.71
C GLN A 435 0.93 44.49 5.77
N HIS A 436 0.11 44.08 6.74
CA HIS A 436 -0.30 44.95 7.84
C HIS A 436 0.92 45.39 8.67
N LEU A 437 1.82 44.45 8.99
CA LEU A 437 3.02 44.73 9.77
C LEU A 437 4.01 45.63 9.02
N GLN A 438 4.22 45.38 7.72
CA GLN A 438 5.05 46.22 6.85
C GLN A 438 4.53 47.65 6.77
N ARG A 439 3.21 47.83 6.60
CA ARG A 439 2.58 49.16 6.55
C ARG A 439 2.82 49.91 7.86
N ARG A 440 2.67 49.23 9.00
CA ARG A 440 2.90 49.82 10.32
C ARG A 440 4.33 50.33 10.50
N LEU A 441 5.31 49.53 10.08
CA LEU A 441 6.73 49.91 10.13
C LEU A 441 7.06 51.08 9.17
N SER A 442 6.38 51.18 8.02
CA SER A 442 6.54 52.32 7.10
C SER A 442 5.84 53.60 7.57
N THR A 443 4.79 53.51 8.41
CA THR A 443 4.06 54.67 8.94
C THR A 443 4.70 55.28 10.18
N ASP A 444 5.48 54.51 10.95
CA ASP A 444 6.26 55.04 12.09
C ASP A 444 7.31 56.08 11.63
N THR A 445 7.68 56.09 10.34
CA THR A 445 8.53 57.12 9.73
C THR A 445 7.81 58.44 9.40
N ASP A 446 6.47 58.47 9.31
CA ASP A 446 5.69 59.64 8.83
C ASP A 446 4.69 60.22 9.87
N GLY A 447 4.75 59.77 11.13
CA GLY A 447 4.03 60.42 12.24
C GLY A 447 2.49 60.25 12.25
N GLN A 448 1.93 59.35 11.42
CA GLN A 448 0.50 58.99 11.47
C GLN A 448 0.33 57.55 11.95
N GLN A 449 -0.30 57.37 13.11
CA GLN A 449 -0.58 56.05 13.66
C GLN A 449 -1.63 55.32 12.80
N PRO A 450 -1.33 54.13 12.26
CA PRO A 450 -2.30 53.32 11.52
C PRO A 450 -3.34 52.72 12.48
N PRO A 451 -4.52 52.28 11.96
CA PRO A 451 -5.54 51.63 12.78
C PRO A 451 -4.97 50.38 13.47
N SER A 452 -5.17 50.30 14.79
CA SER A 452 -4.66 49.22 15.63
C SER A 452 -5.47 47.94 15.43
N ASN A 453 -5.07 47.08 14.49
CA ASN A 453 -5.51 45.69 14.53
C ASN A 453 -4.71 44.94 15.62
N PRO A 454 -5.38 44.25 16.56
CA PRO A 454 -4.70 43.48 17.59
C PRO A 454 -3.78 42.41 16.97
N ALA A 455 -2.77 41.99 17.74
CA ALA A 455 -1.93 40.85 17.37
C ALA A 455 -2.81 39.62 17.10
N PRO A 456 -2.49 38.79 16.09
CA PRO A 456 -3.24 37.58 15.85
C PRO A 456 -3.02 36.64 17.03
N GLN A 457 -4.03 35.84 17.37
CA GLN A 457 -3.80 34.77 18.33
C GLN A 457 -3.11 33.59 17.63
N PRO A 458 -2.18 32.89 18.29
CA PRO A 458 -1.67 31.62 17.81
C PRO A 458 -2.78 30.57 17.70
N HIS A 459 -2.68 29.70 16.70
CA HIS A 459 -3.67 28.65 16.48
C HIS A 459 -2.99 27.29 16.28
N ASP A 460 -3.58 26.23 16.82
CA ASP A 460 -3.05 24.88 16.64
C ASP A 460 -2.88 24.50 15.16
N VAL A 461 -1.82 23.76 14.87
CA VAL A 461 -1.56 23.18 13.54
C VAL A 461 -2.73 22.29 13.11
N HIS A 462 -3.15 22.38 11.86
CA HIS A 462 -4.20 21.51 11.33
C HIS A 462 -3.80 20.03 11.41
N HIS A 463 -4.63 19.24 12.10
CA HIS A 463 -4.43 17.81 12.34
C HIS A 463 -4.19 16.98 11.06
N GLN A 464 -4.77 17.40 9.94
CA GLN A 464 -4.64 16.71 8.64
C GLN A 464 -3.24 16.79 8.03
N ALA A 465 -2.40 17.75 8.43
CA ALA A 465 -1.03 17.87 7.91
C ALA A 465 -0.14 16.67 8.28
N HIS A 466 -0.53 15.87 9.28
CA HIS A 466 0.27 14.74 9.78
C HIS A 466 -0.43 13.37 9.75
N GLN A 467 -1.73 13.30 9.41
CA GLN A 467 -2.38 12.00 9.16
C GLN A 467 -2.01 11.39 7.80
N ALA A 468 -1.38 12.15 6.91
CA ALA A 468 -0.96 11.71 5.58
C ALA A 468 0.31 10.82 5.58
N THR A 469 0.86 10.45 6.74
CA THR A 469 1.94 9.45 6.81
C THR A 469 1.36 8.09 7.19
N GLY A 470 1.00 7.33 6.16
CA GLY A 470 0.94 5.88 6.24
C GLY A 470 2.23 5.33 6.87
N PHE A 471 2.07 4.23 7.59
CA PHE A 471 3.12 3.54 8.33
C PHE A 471 4.48 3.48 7.59
N GLY A 472 5.49 4.13 8.17
CA GLY A 472 6.90 3.72 8.03
C GLY A 472 7.67 4.15 6.78
N ALA A 473 8.02 5.43 6.67
CA ALA A 473 9.25 5.87 5.99
C ALA A 473 9.64 7.29 6.47
N PRO A 474 10.94 7.62 6.59
CA PRO A 474 11.36 8.99 6.88
C PRO A 474 11.01 9.92 5.71
N PRO A 475 10.65 11.19 5.97
CA PRO A 475 10.25 12.13 4.93
C PRO A 475 11.43 12.41 3.99
N ALA A 476 11.23 12.22 2.69
CA ALA A 476 12.17 12.64 1.66
C ALA A 476 12.26 14.18 1.65
N PRO A 477 13.47 14.77 1.56
CA PRO A 477 13.62 16.22 1.51
C PRO A 477 13.01 16.80 0.24
N GLY A 478 12.06 17.72 0.43
CA GLY A 478 11.42 18.49 -0.63
C GLY A 478 12.41 19.34 -1.41
N ARG A 479 12.18 19.37 -2.72
CA ARG A 479 12.90 20.12 -3.76
C ARG A 479 12.92 21.63 -3.48
N SER A 480 14.11 22.19 -3.27
CA SER A 480 14.50 23.53 -3.78
C SER A 480 15.94 23.88 -3.39
N ALA A 481 16.93 23.48 -4.21
CA ALA A 481 18.26 24.09 -4.29
C ALA A 481 18.94 23.65 -5.62
N PRO A 482 19.80 24.49 -6.24
CA PRO A 482 20.21 24.36 -7.63
C PRO A 482 21.16 23.18 -7.88
N ALA A 483 21.05 22.60 -9.07
CA ALA A 483 21.70 21.36 -9.48
C ALA A 483 23.24 21.43 -9.44
N PRO A 484 23.93 20.47 -8.81
CA PRO A 484 25.29 20.12 -9.17
C PRO A 484 25.26 19.26 -10.45
N ILE A 485 26.17 19.55 -11.37
CA ILE A 485 26.36 18.79 -12.60
C ILE A 485 27.13 17.52 -12.25
N ASP A 486 26.49 16.35 -12.35
CA ASP A 486 27.09 15.03 -12.22
C ASP A 486 26.47 14.03 -13.22
N PRO A 487 27.20 12.96 -13.63
CA PRO A 487 27.00 12.20 -14.87
C PRO A 487 25.84 11.17 -14.79
N PRO A 488 25.40 10.53 -15.90
CA PRO A 488 24.03 10.03 -16.00
C PRO A 488 23.82 8.74 -15.21
N THR A 489 23.02 8.83 -14.15
CA THR A 489 22.34 7.70 -13.52
C THR A 489 21.03 7.40 -14.28
N GLN A 490 20.93 6.20 -14.85
CA GLN A 490 19.69 5.72 -15.49
C GLN A 490 18.60 5.50 -14.43
N ALA A 491 17.45 6.16 -14.61
CA ALA A 491 16.20 5.76 -13.97
C ALA A 491 15.77 4.38 -14.51
N PRO A 492 15.06 3.54 -13.73
CA PRO A 492 14.43 2.35 -14.29
C PRO A 492 13.46 2.80 -15.39
N ALA A 493 13.61 2.20 -16.57
CA ALA A 493 12.80 2.55 -17.74
C ALA A 493 11.31 2.36 -17.42
N PRO A 494 10.43 3.26 -17.89
CA PRO A 494 9.00 2.98 -17.87
C PRO A 494 8.76 1.69 -18.65
N LEU A 495 7.76 0.91 -18.22
CA LEU A 495 7.21 -0.20 -19.00
C LEU A 495 7.11 0.28 -20.45
N ARG A 496 7.79 -0.40 -21.38
CA ARG A 496 7.60 -0.14 -22.80
C ARG A 496 6.09 -0.23 -23.05
N SER A 497 5.52 0.86 -23.56
CA SER A 497 4.12 0.91 -23.95
C SER A 497 3.85 -0.24 -24.92
N ILE A 498 3.12 -1.25 -24.45
CA ILE A 498 2.53 -2.24 -25.33
C ILE A 498 1.36 -1.51 -26.00
N PRO A 499 1.41 -1.20 -27.30
CA PRO A 499 0.26 -0.60 -27.96
C PRO A 499 -0.83 -1.66 -28.02
N ASN A 500 -2.04 -1.29 -27.56
CA ASN A 500 -3.30 -2.06 -27.56
C ASN A 500 -3.82 -2.55 -26.20
N TRP A 501 -3.60 -1.82 -25.11
CA TRP A 501 -4.35 -2.03 -23.86
C TRP A 501 -5.75 -1.39 -23.83
N ASN A 502 -6.07 -0.49 -24.79
CA ASN A 502 -7.29 0.34 -24.78
C ASN A 502 -8.42 -0.08 -25.74
N ARG A 503 -8.34 -1.21 -26.47
CA ARG A 503 -9.42 -1.56 -27.43
C ARG A 503 -10.64 -2.26 -26.84
N GLY A 504 -10.52 -2.89 -25.66
CA GLY A 504 -11.64 -3.65 -25.08
C GLY A 504 -12.77 -2.83 -24.48
N ILE A 505 -12.59 -1.51 -24.29
CA ILE A 505 -13.54 -0.67 -23.54
C ILE A 505 -14.47 0.15 -24.47
N ASN A 506 -14.09 0.39 -25.73
CA ASN A 506 -14.94 1.14 -26.67
C ASN A 506 -15.79 0.25 -27.60
N GLU A 507 -15.54 -1.05 -27.69
CA GLU A 507 -16.33 -1.96 -28.55
C GLU A 507 -17.55 -2.58 -27.85
N LEU A 508 -17.73 -2.34 -26.55
CA LEU A 508 -18.91 -2.76 -25.78
C LEU A 508 -20.05 -1.74 -25.74
N GLN A 509 -19.87 -0.54 -26.33
CA GLN A 509 -20.95 0.46 -26.47
C GLN A 509 -21.58 0.50 -27.87
N SER A 510 -21.14 -0.32 -28.83
CA SER A 510 -21.66 -0.27 -30.20
C SER A 510 -21.91 -1.65 -30.84
N GLN A 511 -22.36 -2.64 -30.08
CA GLN A 511 -22.98 -3.84 -30.66
C GLN A 511 -24.48 -3.83 -30.42
N GLY A 512 -25.17 -3.18 -31.35
CA GLY A 512 -26.62 -3.11 -31.38
C GLY A 512 -27.11 -2.47 -32.67
N GLN A 513 -26.67 -2.93 -33.84
CA GLN A 513 -27.42 -2.92 -35.10
C GLN A 513 -26.63 -3.60 -36.24
N GLY A 514 -27.31 -4.46 -36.99
CA GLY A 514 -26.76 -5.27 -38.09
C GLY A 514 -26.40 -4.46 -39.35
N PRO A 515 -25.89 -5.15 -40.39
CA PRO A 515 -25.11 -4.52 -41.45
C PRO A 515 -25.98 -3.97 -42.58
N SER A 516 -25.66 -2.76 -43.04
CA SER A 516 -26.06 -2.30 -44.37
C SER A 516 -24.90 -1.56 -45.05
N SER A 517 -24.69 -1.95 -46.30
CA SER A 517 -23.65 -1.59 -47.25
C SER A 517 -23.35 -0.10 -47.42
N ASN A 518 -22.06 0.24 -47.44
CA ASN A 518 -21.55 1.48 -48.03
C ASN A 518 -21.48 1.35 -49.56
N ILE A 519 -22.18 2.22 -50.28
CA ILE A 519 -21.81 2.65 -51.64
C ILE A 519 -21.95 4.18 -51.72
N SER A 520 -20.78 4.81 -51.85
CA SER A 520 -20.41 6.06 -52.54
C SER A 520 -21.06 7.43 -52.23
N ASP A 521 -20.14 8.41 -52.21
CA ASP A 521 -20.22 9.78 -52.74
C ASP A 521 -20.30 10.99 -51.79
N GLN A 522 -19.12 11.61 -51.68
CA GLN A 522 -18.77 13.01 -51.82
C GLN A 522 -19.87 14.10 -51.73
N ARG A 523 -19.54 15.05 -50.85
CA ARG A 523 -19.60 16.53 -50.98
C ARG A 523 -20.90 17.28 -50.63
N ASP A 524 -20.62 18.34 -49.86
CA ASP A 524 -21.25 19.66 -49.81
C ASP A 524 -22.60 19.86 -49.10
N ALA A 525 -22.48 20.48 -47.92
CA ALA A 525 -23.11 21.73 -47.51
C ALA A 525 -24.60 21.98 -47.85
N ARG A 526 -25.45 21.97 -46.81
CA ARG A 526 -26.22 23.13 -46.29
C ARG A 526 -27.36 22.65 -45.38
N ALA A 527 -27.47 23.28 -44.21
CA ALA A 527 -28.71 23.39 -43.42
C ALA A 527 -29.76 24.22 -44.20
N PRO A 528 -31.03 24.44 -43.75
CA PRO A 528 -31.59 24.17 -42.41
C PRO A 528 -33.08 23.73 -42.39
N GLY A 529 -33.64 23.54 -41.19
CA GLY A 529 -34.95 24.13 -40.87
C GLY A 529 -36.05 23.22 -40.29
N ALA A 530 -36.72 23.80 -39.29
CA ALA A 530 -38.07 23.53 -38.75
C ALA A 530 -38.21 22.32 -37.79
N SER A 531 -38.34 22.53 -36.47
CA SER A 531 -39.54 22.99 -35.71
C SER A 531 -40.67 21.94 -35.74
N VAL A 532 -41.20 21.41 -34.62
CA VAL A 532 -42.17 22.05 -33.71
C VAL A 532 -42.65 21.00 -32.66
N GLN A 533 -42.80 21.44 -31.40
CA GLN A 533 -43.77 21.05 -30.30
C GLN A 533 -43.98 19.57 -29.93
N SER A 534 -43.77 19.11 -28.69
CA SER A 534 -44.35 19.44 -27.36
C SER A 534 -45.77 18.88 -27.09
N SER A 535 -45.90 17.96 -26.12
CA SER A 535 -46.97 17.84 -25.09
C SER A 535 -46.72 16.57 -24.25
N GLN A 536 -46.40 16.72 -22.94
CA GLN A 536 -47.30 16.62 -21.77
C GLN A 536 -47.76 15.18 -21.45
N GLN A 537 -47.31 14.59 -20.32
CA GLN A 537 -48.00 14.58 -18.99
C GLN A 537 -49.34 13.81 -19.05
N GLU A 538 -49.71 12.82 -18.23
CA GLU A 538 -49.28 12.34 -16.90
C GLU A 538 -50.07 10.99 -16.60
N PRO A 539 -50.38 10.50 -15.37
CA PRO A 539 -49.80 9.27 -14.81
C PRO A 539 -50.78 8.16 -14.31
N GLY A 540 -50.21 7.05 -13.82
CA GLY A 540 -50.63 6.36 -12.57
C GLY A 540 -51.41 5.03 -12.68
N GLN A 541 -50.93 3.97 -11.98
CA GLN A 541 -51.72 3.15 -11.03
C GLN A 541 -50.91 1.96 -10.44
N VAL A 542 -51.44 1.43 -9.32
CA VAL A 542 -50.79 0.78 -8.17
C VAL A 542 -51.57 -0.53 -7.84
N PHE A 543 -50.85 -1.66 -7.67
CA PHE A 543 -51.15 -2.92 -6.91
C PHE A 543 -52.40 -3.77 -7.28
N PRO A 544 -52.65 -5.02 -6.74
CA PRO A 544 -52.01 -5.80 -5.65
C PRO A 544 -51.80 -7.34 -5.85
N ASP A 545 -51.21 -7.97 -4.82
CA ASP A 545 -51.13 -9.42 -4.45
C ASP A 545 -52.49 -10.12 -4.20
N PRO A 546 -52.51 -11.48 -4.15
CA PRO A 546 -53.35 -12.18 -3.17
C PRO A 546 -52.70 -13.41 -2.44
N ARG A 547 -53.29 -13.72 -1.27
CA ARG A 547 -52.94 -14.74 -0.25
C ARG A 547 -53.64 -16.11 -0.43
N GLY A 548 -53.11 -17.19 0.20
CA GLY A 548 -53.93 -18.18 0.96
C GLY A 548 -53.60 -19.70 0.93
N ALA A 549 -52.87 -20.21 1.95
CA ALA A 549 -52.96 -21.42 2.84
C ALA A 549 -53.75 -22.74 2.47
N PRO A 550 -53.80 -23.84 3.30
CA PRO A 550 -52.80 -24.65 4.06
C PRO A 550 -53.01 -26.22 3.99
N CYS A 551 -52.12 -27.09 4.56
CA CYS A 551 -52.41 -28.37 5.28
C CYS A 551 -51.14 -29.15 5.76
N LEU A 552 -51.22 -29.81 6.94
CA LEU A 552 -50.20 -30.58 7.72
C LEU A 552 -50.34 -32.13 7.52
N PRO A 553 -49.80 -33.05 8.39
CA PRO A 553 -48.41 -33.52 8.58
C PRO A 553 -48.26 -35.07 8.57
N LYS A 554 -47.04 -35.65 8.63
CA LYS A 554 -46.81 -37.01 9.19
C LYS A 554 -45.45 -37.15 9.91
N MET A 555 -45.52 -37.87 11.03
CA MET A 555 -44.51 -38.12 12.07
C MET A 555 -43.44 -39.16 11.69
N GLY A 556 -42.33 -39.20 12.44
CA GLY A 556 -41.52 -40.41 12.61
C GLY A 556 -40.08 -40.23 13.12
N HIS A 557 -39.90 -39.77 14.36
CA HIS A 557 -38.69 -40.06 15.17
C HIS A 557 -38.78 -41.51 15.72
N PRO A 558 -37.71 -42.18 16.24
CA PRO A 558 -36.67 -41.59 17.09
C PRO A 558 -35.22 -42.12 16.97
N ASN A 559 -34.33 -41.30 17.54
CA ASN A 559 -32.95 -41.61 17.92
C ASN A 559 -32.93 -42.47 19.21
N PRO A 560 -31.85 -43.24 19.49
CA PRO A 560 -31.11 -42.93 20.73
C PRO A 560 -29.57 -43.16 20.66
N TYR A 561 -28.81 -42.15 21.15
CA TYR A 561 -27.59 -42.15 22.02
C TYR A 561 -26.47 -43.25 21.94
N PRO A 562 -25.30 -43.09 22.60
CA PRO A 562 -24.40 -41.94 22.82
C PRO A 562 -22.89 -42.24 22.59
N ALA A 563 -22.07 -41.20 22.79
CA ALA A 563 -20.61 -41.07 22.99
C ALA A 563 -19.74 -42.28 23.37
N PHE A 564 -18.50 -42.32 22.85
CA PHE A 564 -17.30 -42.78 23.57
C PHE A 564 -16.03 -42.04 23.13
N HIS A 565 -15.20 -41.75 24.15
CA HIS A 565 -13.84 -41.25 24.14
C HIS A 565 -12.80 -42.31 23.69
N THR A 566 -11.54 -41.86 23.50
CA THR A 566 -10.25 -42.59 23.35
C THR A 566 -10.04 -43.30 22.01
N LEU A 567 -8.93 -43.15 21.27
CA LEU A 567 -7.52 -42.87 21.59
C LEU A 567 -6.92 -41.76 20.71
#